data_AF-A0A4Q2DRG2-F1
#
_entry.id   AF-A0A4Q2DRG2-F1
#
_cell.length_a   1.000
_cell.length_b   1.000
_cell.length_c   1.000
_cell.angle_alpha   90.00
_cell.angle_beta   90.00
_cell.angle_gamma   90.00
#
_symmetry.space_group_name_H-M   'P 1'
#
loop_
_entity.id
_entity.type
_entity.pdbx_description
1 polymer ?
#
loop_
_entity_poly.entity_id
_entity_poly.type
_entity_poly.pdbx_seq_one_letter_code
_entity_poly.pdbx_strand_id
1 'polypeptide(L)'
;MRDIQYFEGPHITVHPGAGNTSNDGWERLLKNIAPNALHDSSARYDAPKCDEATRVEVTDEIMEWIQNRDAPQPLLCMTGAAGAGKSALQQTIAERCTRLDILSAAFFCSSTDPTRNTVAFIVPTIAYQIGLKHRIFRSSVAAAVEHDPKIFSRSLQSQMDVLIVRPFESLRRSHGFDTNTFPYVILIDGLDECIGKYSPPLHSTPADPDDRRQAEDRQAELLSALKNSIVDNNFPFRIFIASRPEWAIHTALKPGGYLRQVAYHIELSDKYDASGDMRRYLQRRFEDIGLQIGDSQWFSEDAIETLVQAASGQFVYVATVYKYISERRSSPAERLQVVLTWTPHKGQV
;
A
#
# COMPACT_ATOMS: atom_id res chain seq x y z
N MET A 1 -30.37 56.97 -57.93
CA MET A 1 -28.95 56.65 -58.19
C MET A 1 -28.09 57.73 -57.55
N ARG A 2 -27.58 57.45 -56.35
CA ARG A 2 -26.30 57.93 -55.77
C ARG A 2 -26.24 57.37 -54.35
N ASP A 3 -25.14 56.68 -54.11
CA ASP A 3 -25.00 55.58 -53.16
C ASP A 3 -24.71 56.04 -51.73
N ILE A 4 -25.34 55.34 -50.77
CA ILE A 4 -25.06 55.45 -49.35
C ILE A 4 -23.90 54.49 -49.06
N GLN A 5 -22.70 55.03 -48.84
CA GLN A 5 -21.54 54.27 -48.39
C GLN A 5 -21.69 53.95 -46.89
N TYR A 6 -21.90 52.66 -46.59
CA TYR A 6 -21.74 52.12 -45.25
C TYR A 6 -20.24 51.98 -44.94
N PHE A 7 -19.76 52.69 -43.92
CA PHE A 7 -18.44 52.45 -43.34
C PHE A 7 -18.53 51.23 -42.41
N GLU A 8 -17.95 50.11 -42.82
CA GLU A 8 -17.69 48.96 -41.94
C GLU A 8 -16.63 49.35 -40.91
N GLY A 9 -17.02 49.42 -39.64
CA GLY A 9 -16.07 49.48 -38.52
C GLY A 9 -15.29 48.16 -38.42
N PRO A 10 -14.06 48.16 -37.89
CA PRO A 10 -13.27 46.94 -37.82
C PRO A 10 -13.98 45.92 -36.93
N HIS A 11 -14.26 44.75 -37.50
CA HIS A 11 -14.66 43.57 -36.76
C HIS A 11 -13.58 43.27 -35.71
N ILE A 12 -13.87 43.59 -34.45
CA ILE A 12 -13.12 43.07 -33.31
C ILE A 12 -13.50 41.59 -33.21
N THR A 13 -12.74 40.76 -33.91
CA THR A 13 -12.72 39.32 -33.67
C THR A 13 -12.14 39.13 -32.28
N VAL A 14 -13.01 38.97 -31.28
CA VAL A 14 -12.61 38.41 -29.99
C VAL A 14 -12.18 36.99 -30.29
N HIS A 15 -10.87 36.78 -30.49
CA HIS A 15 -10.31 35.46 -30.33
C HIS A 15 -10.59 35.06 -28.88
N PRO A 16 -11.36 33.98 -28.63
CA PRO A 16 -11.30 33.37 -27.31
C PRO A 16 -9.87 32.90 -27.18
N GLY A 17 -9.09 33.60 -26.34
CA GLY A 17 -7.75 33.17 -26.00
C GLY A 17 -7.83 31.69 -25.63
N ALA A 18 -7.11 30.86 -26.37
CA ALA A 18 -6.95 29.45 -26.10
C ALA A 18 -6.14 29.29 -24.81
N GLY A 19 -6.81 29.54 -23.67
CA GLY A 19 -6.41 29.10 -22.34
C GLY A 19 -7.13 27.82 -22.02
N ASN A 20 -7.02 26.82 -22.89
CA ASN A 20 -7.44 25.45 -22.60
C ASN A 20 -6.17 24.61 -22.69
N THR A 21 -5.31 24.69 -21.66
CA THR A 21 -4.27 23.68 -21.45
C THR A 21 -5.00 22.37 -21.30
N SER A 22 -5.01 21.57 -22.37
CA SER A 22 -5.59 20.25 -22.39
C SER A 22 -5.08 19.50 -21.16
N ASN A 23 -5.98 19.07 -20.26
CA ASN A 23 -5.63 18.28 -19.09
C ASN A 23 -5.24 16.83 -19.46
N ASP A 24 -4.88 16.60 -20.73
CA ASP A 24 -4.59 15.30 -21.34
C ASP A 24 -3.47 14.58 -20.60
N GLY A 25 -2.44 15.29 -20.13
CA GLY A 25 -1.40 14.70 -19.29
C GLY A 25 -1.91 14.09 -17.98
N TRP A 26 -2.80 14.78 -17.27
CA TRP A 26 -3.38 14.25 -16.03
C TRP A 26 -4.40 13.13 -16.29
N GLU A 27 -5.19 13.24 -17.36
CA GLU A 27 -6.10 12.17 -17.79
C GLU A 27 -5.34 10.91 -18.24
N ARG A 28 -4.17 11.07 -18.88
CA ARG A 28 -3.27 9.96 -19.20
C ARG A 28 -2.66 9.32 -17.97
N LEU A 29 -2.29 10.10 -16.96
CA LEU A 29 -1.86 9.56 -15.66
C LEU A 29 -2.96 8.68 -15.06
N LEU A 30 -4.20 9.17 -15.01
CA LEU A 30 -5.36 8.43 -14.50
C LEU A 30 -5.61 7.07 -15.20
N LYS A 31 -5.23 6.93 -16.47
CA LYS A 31 -5.34 5.65 -17.20
C LYS A 31 -4.24 4.64 -16.86
N ASN A 32 -3.20 5.07 -16.13
CA ASN A 32 -2.03 4.27 -15.80
C ASN A 32 -1.83 4.11 -14.27
N ILE A 33 -2.88 4.37 -13.47
CA ILE A 33 -2.87 4.11 -12.02
C ILE A 33 -3.67 2.84 -11.68
N ALA A 34 -3.49 2.35 -10.45
CA ALA A 34 -4.30 1.31 -9.82
C ALA A 34 -5.19 1.95 -8.73
N PRO A 35 -6.37 2.49 -9.06
CA PRO A 35 -7.23 3.19 -8.08
C PRO A 35 -7.81 2.24 -7.01
N ASN A 36 -7.86 0.95 -7.32
CA ASN A 36 -8.16 -0.17 -6.43
C ASN A 36 -7.05 -0.49 -5.40
N ALA A 37 -5.84 0.06 -5.55
CA ALA A 37 -4.73 -0.12 -4.62
C ALA A 37 -4.75 0.88 -3.45
N LEU A 38 -5.57 1.93 -3.51
CA LEU A 38 -5.62 2.97 -2.48
C LEU A 38 -6.12 2.40 -1.14
N HIS A 39 -5.66 3.01 -0.04
CA HIS A 39 -5.97 2.53 1.32
C HIS A 39 -7.48 2.52 1.65
N ASP A 40 -8.24 3.41 1.00
CA ASP A 40 -9.67 3.70 1.18
C ASP A 40 -10.52 3.31 -0.05
N SER A 41 -9.94 2.54 -0.98
CA SER A 41 -10.66 2.07 -2.16
C SER A 41 -11.81 1.12 -1.80
N SER A 42 -12.96 1.25 -2.46
CA SER A 42 -14.09 0.32 -2.31
C SER A 42 -13.75 -1.11 -2.75
N ALA A 43 -12.76 -1.28 -3.63
CA ALA A 43 -12.22 -2.59 -4.01
C ALA A 43 -11.52 -3.31 -2.83
N ARG A 44 -11.22 -2.55 -1.76
CA ARG A 44 -10.66 -3.04 -0.49
C ARG A 44 -11.67 -2.91 0.64
N TYR A 45 -12.97 -3.02 0.33
CA TYR A 45 -14.02 -3.13 1.34
C TYR A 45 -13.66 -4.22 2.35
N ASP A 46 -13.82 -3.92 3.64
CA ASP A 46 -13.44 -4.80 4.75
C ASP A 46 -11.94 -5.19 4.73
N ALA A 47 -11.08 -4.25 4.32
CA ALA A 47 -9.63 -4.42 4.40
C ALA A 47 -9.22 -4.85 5.82
N PRO A 48 -8.29 -5.81 5.95
CA PRO A 48 -7.84 -6.24 7.27
C PRO A 48 -7.24 -5.07 8.04
N LYS A 49 -7.52 -5.00 9.34
CA LYS A 49 -6.98 -4.00 10.27
C LYS A 49 -6.62 -4.69 11.58
N CYS A 50 -5.70 -4.10 12.34
CA CYS A 50 -5.45 -4.54 13.70
C CYS A 50 -6.66 -4.16 14.57
N ASP A 51 -7.15 -5.12 15.36
CA ASP A 51 -8.10 -4.82 16.43
C ASP A 51 -7.43 -3.87 17.43
N GLU A 52 -8.19 -2.97 18.06
CA GLU A 52 -7.68 -1.83 18.85
C GLU A 52 -6.64 -2.19 19.93
N ALA A 53 -6.68 -3.42 20.45
CA ALA A 53 -5.72 -3.87 21.46
C ALA A 53 -4.66 -4.83 20.94
N THR A 54 -4.62 -5.16 19.65
CA THR A 54 -3.62 -6.06 19.06
C THR A 54 -2.51 -5.27 18.38
N ARG A 55 -1.29 -5.81 18.37
CA ARG A 55 -0.12 -5.21 17.72
C ARG A 55 0.16 -3.75 18.16
N VAL A 56 -0.23 -3.39 19.39
CA VAL A 56 -0.11 -2.01 19.90
C VAL A 56 1.34 -1.55 19.91
N GLU A 57 2.24 -2.34 20.51
CA GLU A 57 3.67 -2.03 20.63
C GLU A 57 4.32 -1.73 19.27
N VAL A 58 4.17 -2.65 18.30
CA VAL A 58 4.74 -2.46 16.96
C VAL A 58 4.08 -1.30 16.20
N THR A 59 2.79 -1.06 16.42
CA THR A 59 2.09 0.08 15.81
C THR A 59 2.64 1.40 16.34
N ASP A 60 2.92 1.47 17.64
CA ASP A 60 3.46 2.66 18.28
C ASP A 60 4.93 2.87 17.89
N GLU A 61 5.77 1.82 17.84
CA GLU A 61 7.13 1.89 17.29
C GLU A 61 7.14 2.49 15.87
N ILE A 62 6.24 2.01 14.99
CA ILE A 62 6.15 2.51 13.62
C ILE A 62 5.66 3.96 13.60
N MET A 63 4.68 4.33 14.42
CA MET A 63 4.17 5.71 14.48
C MET A 63 5.19 6.68 15.08
N GLU A 64 6.02 6.26 16.02
CA GLU A 64 7.17 7.02 16.53
C GLU A 64 8.21 7.24 15.44
N TRP A 65 8.56 6.19 14.69
CA TRP A 65 9.45 6.31 13.53
C TRP A 65 8.87 7.24 12.46
N ILE A 66 7.56 7.16 12.18
CA ILE A 66 6.89 8.07 11.22
C ILE A 66 7.00 9.52 11.67
N GLN A 67 6.71 9.80 12.95
CA GLN A 67 6.64 11.17 13.43
C GLN A 67 8.01 11.80 13.71
N ASN A 68 9.02 10.98 13.98
CA ASN A 68 10.40 11.46 14.16
C ASN A 68 11.04 11.78 12.80
N ARG A 69 10.74 12.95 12.23
CA ARG A 69 11.26 13.39 10.92
C ARG A 69 12.78 13.46 10.85
N ASP A 70 13.45 13.67 11.98
CA ASP A 70 14.91 13.77 12.06
C ASP A 70 15.61 12.40 12.14
N ALA A 71 14.86 11.29 12.25
CA ALA A 71 15.46 9.96 12.29
C ALA A 71 16.22 9.66 10.99
N PRO A 72 17.44 9.07 11.07
CA PRO A 72 18.37 8.98 9.95
C PRO A 72 17.92 7.99 8.86
N GLN A 73 17.02 7.05 9.18
CA GLN A 73 16.46 6.12 8.21
C GLN A 73 15.12 6.66 7.66
N PRO A 74 15.06 7.13 6.40
CA PRO A 74 13.82 7.54 5.75
C PRO A 74 12.99 6.36 5.22
N LEU A 75 13.56 5.15 5.23
CA LEU A 75 12.89 3.91 4.83
C LEU A 75 12.63 3.03 6.06
N LEU A 76 11.42 2.49 6.17
CA LEU A 76 11.09 1.40 7.06
C LEU A 76 10.71 0.18 6.22
N CYS A 77 11.32 -0.96 6.51
CA CYS A 77 10.96 -2.23 5.91
C CYS A 77 10.45 -3.18 7.01
N MET A 78 9.20 -3.62 6.89
CA MET A 78 8.64 -4.64 7.76
C MET A 78 8.56 -5.98 7.02
N THR A 79 9.27 -6.99 7.51
CA THR A 79 9.23 -8.35 6.98
C THR A 79 8.49 -9.29 7.91
N GLY A 80 7.90 -10.34 7.35
CA GLY A 80 7.26 -11.39 8.14
C GLY A 80 6.59 -12.44 7.27
N ALA A 81 6.23 -13.57 7.88
CA ALA A 81 5.56 -14.67 7.22
C ALA A 81 4.20 -14.27 6.59
N ALA A 82 3.75 -15.06 5.62
CA ALA A 82 2.41 -14.91 5.05
C ALA A 82 1.37 -15.18 6.14
N GLY A 83 0.41 -14.27 6.34
CA GLY A 83 -0.59 -14.40 7.41
C GLY A 83 -0.19 -13.82 8.78
N ALA A 84 1.01 -13.26 8.94
CA ALA A 84 1.46 -12.66 10.19
C ALA A 84 0.77 -11.32 10.58
N GLY A 85 -0.07 -10.77 9.70
CA GLY A 85 -0.82 -9.52 9.95
C GLY A 85 -0.18 -8.25 9.40
N LYS A 86 0.83 -8.35 8.50
CA LYS A 86 1.51 -7.19 7.90
C LYS A 86 0.55 -6.18 7.26
N SER A 87 -0.31 -6.63 6.35
CA SER A 87 -1.31 -5.78 5.68
C SER A 87 -2.32 -5.16 6.64
N ALA A 88 -2.70 -5.89 7.70
CA ALA A 88 -3.60 -5.40 8.74
C ALA A 88 -2.97 -4.24 9.53
N LEU A 89 -1.69 -4.40 9.87
CA LEU A 89 -0.90 -3.35 10.52
C LEU A 89 -0.75 -2.15 9.58
N GLN A 90 -0.37 -2.37 8.32
CA GLN A 90 -0.14 -1.27 7.39
C GLN A 90 -1.43 -0.50 7.04
N GLN A 91 -2.58 -1.18 6.97
CA GLN A 91 -3.89 -0.52 6.89
C GLN A 91 -4.17 0.36 8.12
N THR A 92 -3.87 -0.16 9.32
CA THR A 92 -4.03 0.60 10.57
C THR A 92 -3.15 1.85 10.59
N ILE A 93 -1.90 1.74 10.13
CA ILE A 93 -0.97 2.86 10.00
C ILE A 93 -1.46 3.86 8.95
N ALA A 94 -1.98 3.39 7.80
CA ALA A 94 -2.56 4.27 6.78
C ALA A 94 -3.69 5.12 7.37
N GLU A 95 -4.60 4.52 8.14
CA GLU A 95 -5.72 5.22 8.76
C GLU A 95 -5.30 6.19 9.88
N ARG A 96 -4.27 5.85 10.66
CA ARG A 96 -3.65 6.78 11.60
C ARG A 96 -3.04 7.97 10.85
N CYS A 97 -2.28 7.73 9.78
CA CYS A 97 -1.64 8.77 8.98
C CYS A 97 -2.64 9.66 8.24
N THR A 98 -3.75 9.10 7.74
CA THR A 98 -4.84 9.87 7.12
C THR A 98 -5.51 10.79 8.12
N ARG A 99 -5.80 10.31 9.35
CA ARG A 99 -6.39 11.14 10.42
C ARG A 99 -5.48 12.29 10.86
N LEU A 100 -4.16 12.09 10.80
CA LEU A 100 -3.16 13.11 11.11
C LEU A 100 -2.84 14.02 9.91
N ASP A 101 -3.45 13.79 8.74
CA ASP A 101 -3.14 14.44 7.46
C ASP A 101 -1.66 14.41 7.06
N ILE A 102 -0.96 13.34 7.42
CA ILE A 102 0.45 13.12 7.05
C ILE A 102 0.62 12.07 5.95
N LEU A 103 -0.45 11.36 5.56
CA LEU A 103 -0.41 10.39 4.48
C LEU A 103 -0.36 11.08 3.11
N SER A 104 0.73 10.85 2.40
CA SER A 104 0.96 11.36 1.04
C SER A 104 0.44 10.38 -0.02
N ALA A 105 0.73 9.09 0.16
CA ALA A 105 0.25 8.04 -0.73
C ALA A 105 0.25 6.67 -0.03
N ALA A 106 -0.62 5.78 -0.47
CA ALA A 106 -0.57 4.37 -0.12
C ALA A 106 -0.85 3.49 -1.34
N PHE A 107 -0.17 2.34 -1.42
CA PHE A 107 -0.38 1.32 -2.43
C PHE A 107 -0.43 -0.05 -1.77
N PHE A 108 -1.57 -0.74 -1.88
CA PHE A 108 -1.75 -2.09 -1.35
C PHE A 108 -1.77 -3.09 -2.50
N CYS A 109 -0.68 -3.85 -2.63
CA CYS A 109 -0.57 -4.89 -3.62
C CYS A 109 -1.62 -6.00 -3.41
N SER A 110 -1.86 -6.78 -4.46
CA SER A 110 -2.73 -7.97 -4.40
C SER A 110 -2.43 -8.88 -5.57
N SER A 111 -1.99 -10.08 -5.27
CA SER A 111 -1.70 -11.16 -6.23
C SER A 111 -2.89 -11.49 -7.14
N THR A 112 -4.11 -11.25 -6.67
CA THR A 112 -5.36 -11.51 -7.39
C THR A 112 -5.80 -10.40 -8.34
N ASP A 113 -5.13 -9.24 -8.35
CA ASP A 113 -5.51 -8.10 -9.17
C ASP A 113 -4.35 -7.66 -10.07
N PRO A 114 -4.51 -7.72 -11.41
CA PRO A 114 -3.41 -7.43 -12.35
C PRO A 114 -2.81 -6.03 -12.23
N THR A 115 -3.58 -5.04 -11.78
CA THR A 115 -3.09 -3.68 -11.59
C THR A 115 -2.38 -3.50 -10.25
N ARG A 116 -2.70 -4.34 -9.25
CA ARG A 116 -2.11 -4.32 -7.91
C ARG A 116 -0.95 -5.30 -7.73
N ASN A 117 -0.72 -6.21 -8.67
CA ASN A 117 0.45 -7.10 -8.70
C ASN A 117 1.50 -6.68 -9.74
N THR A 118 1.39 -5.50 -10.36
CA THR A 118 2.33 -5.05 -11.39
C THR A 118 3.01 -3.75 -10.98
N VAL A 119 4.34 -3.79 -10.80
CA VAL A 119 5.13 -2.65 -10.28
C VAL A 119 5.00 -1.36 -11.11
N ALA A 120 4.69 -1.48 -12.41
CA ALA A 120 4.52 -0.36 -13.32
C ALA A 120 3.37 0.59 -12.92
N PHE A 121 2.40 0.12 -12.13
CA PHE A 121 1.31 0.97 -11.62
C PHE A 121 1.67 1.69 -10.32
N ILE A 122 2.72 1.29 -9.60
CA ILE A 122 3.03 1.83 -8.26
C ILE A 122 3.42 3.30 -8.36
N VAL A 123 4.41 3.64 -9.17
CA VAL A 123 4.92 5.03 -9.27
C VAL A 123 3.86 6.00 -9.80
N PRO A 124 3.12 5.70 -10.89
CA PRO A 124 2.03 6.56 -11.34
C PRO A 124 0.94 6.76 -10.28
N THR A 125 0.59 5.71 -9.53
CA THR A 125 -0.44 5.77 -8.47
C THR A 125 0.02 6.62 -7.29
N ILE A 126 1.30 6.55 -6.91
CA ILE A 126 1.89 7.43 -5.90
C ILE A 126 1.88 8.89 -6.40
N ALA A 127 2.34 9.14 -7.63
CA ALA A 127 2.37 10.48 -8.22
C ALA A 127 0.97 11.12 -8.29
N TYR A 128 -0.03 10.32 -8.64
CA TYR A 128 -1.43 10.75 -8.63
C TYR A 128 -1.88 11.19 -7.23
N GLN A 129 -1.65 10.36 -6.21
CA GLN A 129 -2.06 10.66 -4.82
C GLN A 129 -1.37 11.93 -4.29
N ILE A 130 -0.06 12.09 -4.53
CA ILE A 130 0.68 13.31 -4.15
C ILE A 130 0.14 14.53 -4.90
N GLY A 131 -0.18 14.39 -6.20
CA GLY A 131 -0.78 15.47 -6.98
C GLY A 131 -2.19 15.88 -6.54
N LEU A 132 -2.92 15.03 -5.83
CA LEU A 132 -4.18 15.45 -5.16
C LEU A 132 -3.93 16.40 -3.99
N LYS A 133 -2.74 16.37 -3.37
CA LYS A 133 -2.38 17.20 -2.22
C LYS A 133 -1.89 18.59 -2.61
N HIS A 134 -1.34 18.78 -3.81
CA HIS A 134 -0.81 20.09 -4.22
C HIS A 134 -0.91 20.37 -5.72
N ARG A 135 -1.46 21.56 -6.05
CA ARG A 135 -1.70 21.98 -7.45
C ARG A 135 -0.41 22.09 -8.28
N ILE A 136 0.67 22.65 -7.73
CA ILE A 136 1.95 22.79 -8.46
C ILE A 136 2.55 21.42 -8.80
N PHE A 137 2.52 20.48 -7.84
CA PHE A 137 2.97 19.11 -8.10
C PHE A 137 2.14 18.47 -9.20
N ARG A 138 0.80 18.55 -9.08
CA ARG A 138 -0.16 18.07 -10.09
C ARG A 138 0.15 18.60 -11.49
N SER A 139 0.29 19.92 -11.62
CA SER A 139 0.56 20.57 -12.90
C SER A 139 1.91 20.13 -13.48
N SER A 140 2.93 19.97 -12.63
CA SER A 140 4.24 19.48 -13.07
C SER A 140 4.18 18.03 -13.57
N VAL A 141 3.43 17.15 -12.90
CA VAL A 141 3.20 15.77 -13.36
C VAL A 141 2.43 15.76 -14.68
N ALA A 142 1.35 16.53 -14.79
CA ALA A 142 0.55 16.61 -16.01
C ALA A 142 1.40 17.05 -17.21
N ALA A 143 2.20 18.11 -17.06
CA ALA A 143 3.10 18.58 -18.10
C ALA A 143 4.16 17.53 -18.48
N ALA A 144 4.69 16.79 -17.51
CA ALA A 144 5.66 15.73 -17.76
C ALA A 144 5.07 14.58 -18.59
N VAL A 145 3.84 14.15 -18.27
CA VAL A 145 3.12 13.09 -19.00
C VAL A 145 2.69 13.55 -20.39
N GLU A 146 2.29 14.81 -20.54
CA GLU A 146 1.96 15.38 -21.86
C GLU A 146 3.20 15.45 -22.76
N HIS A 147 4.36 15.82 -22.20
CA HIS A 147 5.62 15.87 -22.91
C HIS A 147 6.13 14.47 -23.33
N ASP A 148 6.02 13.48 -22.43
CA ASP A 148 6.41 12.10 -22.71
C ASP A 148 5.32 11.09 -22.31
N PRO A 149 4.35 10.82 -23.20
CA PRO A 149 3.30 9.84 -22.92
C PRO A 149 3.81 8.41 -22.73
N LYS A 150 5.05 8.11 -23.16
CA LYS A 150 5.69 6.80 -22.99
C LYS A 150 6.37 6.64 -21.62
N ILE A 151 6.27 7.63 -20.74
CA ILE A 151 6.90 7.56 -19.41
C ILE A 151 6.52 6.29 -18.63
N PHE A 152 5.28 5.81 -18.79
CA PHE A 152 4.76 4.61 -18.11
C PHE A 152 5.42 3.29 -18.54
N SER A 153 6.11 3.26 -19.68
CA SER A 153 6.87 2.10 -20.16
C SER A 153 8.39 2.24 -19.99
N ARG A 154 8.85 3.35 -19.38
CA ARG A 154 10.26 3.53 -19.02
C ARG A 154 10.57 2.81 -17.70
N SER A 155 11.87 2.69 -17.42
CA SER A 155 12.35 2.12 -16.15
C SER A 155 11.73 2.81 -14.93
N LEU A 156 11.58 2.08 -13.83
CA LEU A 156 11.02 2.65 -12.60
C LEU A 156 11.85 3.83 -12.09
N GLN A 157 13.16 3.82 -12.31
CA GLN A 157 14.03 4.96 -12.02
C GLN A 157 13.65 6.22 -12.81
N SER A 158 13.34 6.07 -14.10
CA SER A 158 12.88 7.19 -14.94
C SER A 158 11.50 7.68 -14.50
N GLN A 159 10.59 6.77 -14.16
CA GLN A 159 9.27 7.12 -13.65
C GLN A 159 9.37 7.88 -12.33
N MET A 160 10.19 7.42 -11.38
CA MET A 160 10.41 8.10 -10.11
C MET A 160 10.99 9.51 -10.32
N ASP A 161 12.00 9.64 -11.17
CA ASP A 161 12.60 10.94 -11.48
C ASP A 161 11.58 11.92 -12.07
N VAL A 162 10.88 11.50 -13.13
CA VAL A 162 9.99 12.37 -13.91
C VAL A 162 8.66 12.65 -13.21
N LEU A 163 8.10 11.67 -12.48
CA LEU A 163 6.76 11.76 -11.89
C LEU A 163 6.78 12.12 -10.39
N ILE A 164 7.91 11.97 -9.69
CA ILE A 164 8.02 12.27 -8.25
C ILE A 164 9.09 13.32 -7.98
N VAL A 165 10.35 13.06 -8.33
CA VAL A 165 11.51 13.91 -7.98
C VAL A 165 11.37 15.31 -8.57
N ARG A 166 11.34 15.43 -9.91
CA ARG A 166 11.28 16.74 -10.58
C ARG A 166 10.00 17.52 -10.23
N PRO A 167 8.80 16.91 -10.16
CA PRO A 167 7.61 17.59 -9.66
C PRO A 167 7.75 18.10 -8.23
N PHE A 168 8.40 17.35 -7.34
CA PHE A 168 8.65 17.79 -5.97
C PHE A 168 9.69 18.91 -5.89
N GLU A 169 10.74 18.89 -6.72
CA GLU A 169 11.70 19.99 -6.83
C GLU A 169 11.06 21.27 -7.35
N SER A 170 10.14 21.14 -8.32
CA SER A 170 9.33 22.26 -8.81
C SER A 170 8.49 22.86 -7.68
N LEU A 171 7.89 22.00 -6.85
CA LEU A 171 7.14 22.41 -5.66
C LEU A 171 8.05 23.11 -4.63
N ARG A 172 9.22 22.55 -4.31
CA ARG A 172 10.20 23.16 -3.39
C ARG A 172 10.67 24.55 -3.83
N ARG A 173 10.76 24.80 -5.14
CA ARG A 173 11.15 26.10 -5.70
C ARG A 173 10.01 27.13 -5.70
N SER A 174 8.78 26.71 -5.46
CA SER A 174 7.63 27.63 -5.43
C SER A 174 7.60 28.45 -4.14
N HIS A 175 7.23 29.74 -4.26
CA HIS A 175 7.13 30.62 -3.11
C HIS A 175 6.00 30.16 -2.16
N GLY A 176 6.30 30.15 -0.86
CA GLY A 176 5.32 29.83 0.19
C GLY A 176 5.09 28.34 0.42
N PHE A 177 5.85 27.44 -0.22
CA PHE A 177 5.81 26.02 0.09
C PHE A 177 6.63 25.72 1.36
N ASP A 178 5.95 25.30 2.43
CA ASP A 178 6.61 24.74 3.61
C ASP A 178 6.63 23.22 3.54
N THR A 179 7.82 22.67 3.35
CA THR A 179 8.05 21.21 3.29
C THR A 179 7.63 20.51 4.60
N ASN A 180 7.64 21.20 5.74
CA ASN A 180 7.25 20.62 7.02
C ASN A 180 5.74 20.41 7.14
N THR A 181 4.93 21.17 6.41
CA THR A 181 3.47 21.00 6.41
C THR A 181 2.97 19.99 5.37
N PHE A 182 3.84 19.57 4.44
CA PHE A 182 3.44 18.65 3.39
C PHE A 182 3.27 17.21 3.92
N PRO A 183 2.18 16.50 3.56
CA PRO A 183 2.04 15.08 3.89
C PRO A 183 3.22 14.29 3.32
N TYR A 184 3.85 13.44 4.11
CA TYR A 184 5.18 12.90 3.80
C TYR A 184 5.27 11.38 3.91
N VAL A 185 4.21 10.70 4.38
CA VAL A 185 4.22 9.24 4.51
C VAL A 185 3.80 8.58 3.20
N ILE A 186 4.61 7.62 2.73
CA ILE A 186 4.32 6.77 1.57
C ILE A 186 4.30 5.32 2.05
N LEU A 187 3.19 4.62 1.84
CA LEU A 187 3.00 3.23 2.26
C LEU A 187 2.95 2.30 1.04
N ILE A 188 3.71 1.21 1.06
CA ILE A 188 3.66 0.13 0.06
C ILE A 188 3.49 -1.20 0.81
N ASP A 189 2.33 -1.82 0.69
CA ASP A 189 2.02 -3.11 1.33
C ASP A 189 2.06 -4.24 0.31
N GLY A 190 2.62 -5.39 0.69
CA GLY A 190 2.59 -6.63 -0.09
C GLY A 190 3.45 -6.60 -1.34
N LEU A 191 4.64 -5.96 -1.31
CA LEU A 191 5.51 -5.85 -2.50
C LEU A 191 5.88 -7.23 -3.10
N ASP A 192 5.93 -8.28 -2.28
CA ASP A 192 6.16 -9.66 -2.71
C ASP A 192 5.02 -10.26 -3.54
N GLU A 193 3.84 -9.64 -3.53
CA GLU A 193 2.72 -10.07 -4.36
C GLU A 193 2.83 -9.59 -5.81
N CYS A 194 3.84 -8.75 -6.12
CA CYS A 194 4.09 -8.32 -7.49
C CYS A 194 4.68 -9.44 -8.36
N ILE A 195 4.28 -9.51 -9.61
CA ILE A 195 4.75 -10.48 -10.62
C ILE A 195 5.80 -9.88 -11.55
N GLY A 196 6.50 -10.72 -12.32
CA GLY A 196 7.60 -10.31 -13.19
C GLY A 196 7.20 -9.64 -14.51
N LYS A 197 5.93 -9.74 -14.90
CA LYS A 197 5.43 -9.29 -16.21
C LYS A 197 5.07 -7.81 -16.19
N TYR A 198 5.49 -7.07 -17.23
CA TYR A 198 5.16 -5.64 -17.41
C TYR A 198 3.70 -5.39 -17.80
N SER A 199 2.97 -6.43 -18.21
CA SER A 199 1.58 -6.35 -18.69
C SER A 199 0.74 -7.49 -18.11
N PRO A 200 -0.57 -7.27 -17.85
CA PRO A 200 -1.48 -8.32 -17.42
C PRO A 200 -1.49 -9.49 -18.40
N PRO A 201 -1.39 -10.74 -17.95
CA PRO A 201 -1.59 -11.88 -18.83
C PRO A 201 -3.09 -12.00 -19.18
N LEU A 202 -3.39 -12.33 -20.43
CA LEU A 202 -4.75 -12.73 -20.83
C LEU A 202 -5.12 -14.12 -20.26
N HIS A 203 -4.13 -14.92 -19.81
CA HIS A 203 -4.32 -16.25 -19.21
C HIS A 203 -3.24 -16.57 -18.16
N SER A 204 -3.66 -16.95 -16.95
CA SER A 204 -2.79 -17.39 -15.86
C SER A 204 -2.37 -18.85 -16.08
N THR A 205 -1.09 -19.10 -16.31
CA THR A 205 -0.48 -20.43 -16.22
C THR A 205 0.21 -20.59 -14.86
N PRO A 206 0.49 -21.83 -14.39
CA PRO A 206 1.22 -22.05 -13.14
C PRO A 206 2.55 -21.28 -13.12
N ALA A 207 2.98 -20.88 -11.92
CA ALA A 207 4.19 -20.08 -11.70
C ALA A 207 5.42 -20.77 -12.31
N ASP A 208 5.84 -20.27 -13.47
CA ASP A 208 7.12 -20.59 -14.10
C ASP A 208 8.23 -20.10 -13.14
N PRO A 209 9.25 -20.91 -12.82
CA PRO A 209 10.41 -20.46 -12.06
C PRO A 209 11.03 -19.15 -12.60
N ASP A 210 10.92 -18.89 -13.90
CA ASP A 210 11.37 -17.63 -14.49
C ASP A 210 10.44 -16.45 -14.19
N ASP A 211 9.14 -16.69 -13.93
CA ASP A 211 8.18 -15.64 -13.52
C ASP A 211 8.49 -15.14 -12.10
N ARG A 212 8.90 -16.05 -11.20
CA ARG A 212 9.31 -15.67 -9.83
C ARG A 212 10.62 -14.88 -9.81
N ARG A 213 11.63 -15.31 -10.58
CA ARG A 213 12.87 -14.53 -10.70
C ARG A 213 12.61 -13.14 -11.27
N GLN A 214 11.80 -13.05 -12.33
CA GLN A 214 11.42 -11.76 -12.90
C GLN A 214 10.64 -10.90 -11.89
N ALA A 215 9.77 -11.49 -11.07
CA ALA A 215 9.08 -10.79 -10.00
C ALA A 215 10.07 -10.19 -8.99
N GLU A 216 11.04 -10.98 -8.54
CA GLU A 216 12.09 -10.54 -7.62
C GLU A 216 12.96 -9.44 -8.25
N ASP A 217 13.31 -9.54 -9.54
CA ASP A 217 14.03 -8.49 -10.27
C ASP A 217 13.25 -7.18 -10.34
N ARG A 218 11.92 -7.25 -10.57
CA ARG A 218 11.04 -6.07 -10.59
C ARG A 218 10.89 -5.42 -9.22
N GLN A 219 10.78 -6.24 -8.18
CA GLN A 219 10.77 -5.75 -6.79
C GLN A 219 12.11 -5.05 -6.47
N ALA A 220 13.25 -5.64 -6.86
CA ALA A 220 14.57 -5.04 -6.68
C ALA A 220 14.75 -3.74 -7.48
N GLU A 221 14.22 -3.66 -8.70
CA GLU A 221 14.19 -2.44 -9.51
C GLU A 221 13.45 -1.31 -8.79
N LEU A 222 12.27 -1.60 -8.22
CA LEU A 222 11.49 -0.63 -7.46
C LEU A 222 12.23 -0.15 -6.21
N LEU A 223 12.77 -1.08 -5.40
CA LEU A 223 13.53 -0.75 -4.20
C LEU A 223 14.73 0.15 -4.50
N SER A 224 15.46 -0.16 -5.57
CA SER A 224 16.59 0.65 -6.05
C SER A 224 16.14 2.04 -6.49
N ALA A 225 15.04 2.12 -7.25
CA ALA A 225 14.49 3.40 -7.70
C ALA A 225 14.01 4.27 -6.53
N LEU A 226 13.37 3.70 -5.51
CA LEU A 226 12.95 4.40 -4.30
C LEU A 226 14.15 4.95 -3.51
N LYS A 227 15.19 4.13 -3.29
CA LYS A 227 16.43 4.56 -2.64
C LYS A 227 17.06 5.74 -3.39
N ASN A 228 17.37 5.55 -4.67
CA ASN A 228 18.10 6.54 -5.46
C ASN A 228 17.31 7.84 -5.62
N SER A 229 15.97 7.76 -5.69
CA SER A 229 15.13 8.93 -5.98
C SER A 229 14.72 9.69 -4.73
N ILE A 230 14.45 9.00 -3.62
CA ILE A 230 13.91 9.63 -2.40
C ILE A 230 14.97 9.76 -1.32
N VAL A 231 15.71 8.68 -1.07
CA VAL A 231 16.71 8.63 0.01
C VAL A 231 17.94 9.45 -0.38
N ASP A 232 18.50 9.20 -1.56
CA ASP A 232 19.76 9.84 -1.97
C ASP A 232 19.56 11.34 -2.33
N ASN A 233 18.34 11.78 -2.67
CA ASN A 233 18.00 13.20 -2.91
C ASN A 233 17.50 13.96 -1.66
N ASN A 234 17.47 13.32 -0.49
CA ASN A 234 17.01 13.92 0.77
C ASN A 234 15.61 14.57 0.66
N PHE A 235 14.66 13.84 0.05
CA PHE A 235 13.26 14.25 0.06
C PHE A 235 12.62 13.99 1.43
N PRO A 236 11.59 14.75 1.82
CA PRO A 236 11.04 14.66 3.18
C PRO A 236 10.21 13.39 3.40
N PHE A 237 10.12 12.50 2.42
CA PHE A 237 9.22 11.36 2.46
C PHE A 237 9.76 10.28 3.38
N ARG A 238 8.85 9.74 4.21
CA ARG A 238 9.06 8.50 4.95
C ARG A 238 8.35 7.37 4.22
N ILE A 239 9.13 6.42 3.73
CA ILE A 239 8.62 5.29 2.97
C ILE A 239 8.53 4.10 3.91
N PHE A 240 7.36 3.48 4.00
CA PHE A 240 7.16 2.24 4.73
C PHE A 240 6.72 1.15 3.76
N ILE A 241 7.59 0.14 3.61
CA ILE A 241 7.35 -1.06 2.81
C ILE A 241 7.07 -2.24 3.75
N ALA A 242 5.97 -2.97 3.55
CA ALA A 242 5.79 -4.29 4.12
C ALA A 242 5.82 -5.36 3.04
N SER A 243 6.54 -6.45 3.32
CA SER A 243 6.68 -7.56 2.38
C SER A 243 7.09 -8.85 3.08
N ARG A 244 6.99 -9.99 2.42
CA ARG A 244 7.70 -11.21 2.82
C ARG A 244 9.22 -11.04 2.63
N PRO A 245 10.06 -11.76 3.39
CA PRO A 245 11.51 -11.74 3.20
C PRO A 245 11.92 -12.58 1.97
N GLU A 246 11.30 -12.34 0.81
CA GLU A 246 11.71 -12.96 -0.46
C GLU A 246 13.06 -12.42 -0.92
N TRP A 247 13.64 -13.01 -1.97
CA TRP A 247 15.04 -12.78 -2.32
C TRP A 247 15.38 -11.30 -2.49
N ALA A 248 14.53 -10.52 -3.17
CA ALA A 248 14.76 -9.10 -3.43
C ALA A 248 14.84 -8.28 -2.13
N ILE A 249 13.89 -8.50 -1.21
CA ILE A 249 13.80 -7.81 0.08
C ILE A 249 14.94 -8.24 1.00
N HIS A 250 15.14 -9.55 1.13
CA HIS A 250 16.16 -10.13 1.98
C HIS A 250 17.57 -9.70 1.56
N THR A 251 17.90 -9.75 0.26
CA THR A 251 19.24 -9.36 -0.22
C THR A 251 19.51 -7.87 -0.09
N ALA A 252 18.47 -7.03 -0.17
CA ALA A 252 18.60 -5.59 0.05
C ALA A 252 18.86 -5.23 1.52
N LEU A 253 18.32 -6.00 2.47
CA LEU A 253 18.33 -5.71 3.91
C LEU A 253 19.37 -6.50 4.73
N LYS A 254 19.88 -7.62 4.20
CA LYS A 254 20.91 -8.44 4.87
C LYS A 254 22.21 -7.64 5.10
N PRO A 255 23.14 -8.11 5.96
CA PRO A 255 24.46 -7.50 6.08
C PRO A 255 25.16 -7.33 4.71
N GLY A 256 25.61 -6.11 4.41
CA GLY A 256 26.18 -5.75 3.10
C GLY A 256 25.15 -5.42 2.01
N GLY A 257 23.85 -5.53 2.28
CA GLY A 257 22.77 -5.12 1.37
C GLY A 257 22.68 -3.60 1.22
N TYR A 258 22.24 -3.15 0.05
CA TYR A 258 22.24 -1.72 -0.34
C TYR A 258 21.20 -0.86 0.40
N LEU A 259 20.21 -1.47 1.06
CA LEU A 259 19.25 -0.77 1.92
C LEU A 259 19.60 -0.82 3.40
N ARG A 260 20.57 -1.65 3.81
CA ARG A 260 20.86 -1.94 5.23
C ARG A 260 21.07 -0.69 6.09
N GLN A 261 21.77 0.32 5.57
CA GLN A 261 22.13 1.52 6.33
C GLN A 261 21.01 2.56 6.37
N VAL A 262 20.08 2.52 5.41
CA VAL A 262 19.04 3.53 5.22
C VAL A 262 17.65 3.03 5.62
N ALA A 263 17.50 1.73 5.85
CA ALA A 263 16.24 1.10 6.25
C ALA A 263 16.23 0.79 7.75
N TYR A 264 15.16 1.18 8.43
CA TYR A 264 14.79 0.62 9.72
C TYR A 264 14.03 -0.69 9.49
N HIS A 265 14.58 -1.81 9.98
CA HIS A 265 14.08 -3.16 9.67
C HIS A 265 13.36 -3.80 10.86
N ILE A 266 12.05 -4.01 10.68
CA ILE A 266 11.17 -4.72 11.61
C ILE A 266 10.92 -6.13 11.10
N GLU A 267 11.36 -7.14 11.85
CA GLU A 267 11.08 -8.55 11.58
C GLU A 267 9.84 -8.95 12.40
N LEU A 268 8.64 -8.70 11.86
CA LEU A 268 7.38 -8.85 12.57
C LEU A 268 7.17 -10.26 13.13
N SER A 269 7.60 -11.28 12.39
CA SER A 269 7.45 -12.68 12.81
C SER A 269 8.42 -13.09 13.91
N ASP A 270 9.60 -12.46 13.98
CA ASP A 270 10.69 -12.89 14.85
C ASP A 270 10.76 -12.04 16.13
N LYS A 271 10.45 -10.74 16.01
CA LYS A 271 10.51 -9.80 17.13
C LYS A 271 9.21 -9.69 17.92
N TYR A 272 8.07 -10.03 17.31
CA TYR A 272 6.76 -9.78 17.89
C TYR A 272 5.90 -11.03 17.98
N ASP A 273 5.86 -11.64 19.17
CA ASP A 273 4.98 -12.77 19.47
C ASP A 273 3.50 -12.36 19.32
N ALA A 274 2.83 -13.00 18.37
CA ALA A 274 1.43 -12.75 18.07
C ALA A 274 0.48 -13.49 19.03
N SER A 275 0.96 -14.42 19.84
CA SER A 275 0.11 -15.32 20.63
C SER A 275 -0.78 -14.56 21.63
N GLY A 276 -0.21 -13.58 22.34
CA GLY A 276 -0.97 -12.70 23.24
C GLY A 276 -2.02 -11.86 22.50
N ASP A 277 -1.70 -11.39 21.30
CA ASP A 277 -2.65 -10.66 20.45
C ASP A 277 -3.78 -11.56 19.95
N MET A 278 -3.48 -12.80 19.56
CA MET A 278 -4.49 -13.76 19.10
C MET A 278 -5.46 -14.16 20.21
N ARG A 279 -4.98 -14.34 21.45
CA ARG A 279 -5.84 -14.56 22.61
C ARG A 279 -6.82 -13.42 22.79
N ARG A 280 -6.32 -12.18 22.82
CA ARG A 280 -7.13 -10.97 22.96
C ARG A 280 -8.14 -10.81 21.82
N TYR A 281 -7.73 -11.13 20.60
CA TYR A 281 -8.61 -11.14 19.42
C TYR A 281 -9.76 -12.15 19.58
N LEU A 282 -9.44 -13.41 19.85
CA LEU A 282 -10.44 -14.48 19.97
C LEU A 282 -11.38 -14.23 21.16
N GLN A 283 -10.84 -13.86 22.32
CA GLN A 283 -11.62 -13.56 23.53
C GLN A 283 -12.71 -12.54 23.25
N ARG A 284 -12.34 -11.36 22.73
CA ARG A 284 -13.29 -10.27 22.46
C ARG A 284 -14.37 -10.69 21.47
N ARG A 285 -13.96 -11.31 20.36
CA ARG A 285 -14.88 -11.74 19.31
C ARG A 285 -15.82 -12.85 19.79
N PHE A 286 -15.36 -13.71 20.70
CA PHE A 286 -16.19 -14.76 21.26
C PHE A 286 -17.16 -14.22 22.33
N GLU A 287 -16.73 -13.25 23.12
CA GLU A 287 -17.60 -12.48 24.01
C GLU A 287 -18.73 -11.78 23.21
N ASP A 288 -18.39 -11.14 22.09
CA ASP A 288 -19.37 -10.49 21.20
C ASP A 288 -20.42 -11.48 20.67
N ILE A 289 -19.99 -12.67 20.24
CA ILE A 289 -20.91 -13.74 19.82
C ILE A 289 -21.79 -14.19 21.00
N GLY A 290 -21.21 -14.35 22.19
CA GLY A 290 -21.94 -14.77 23.39
C GLY A 290 -23.06 -13.80 23.75
N LEU A 291 -22.81 -12.49 23.62
CA LEU A 291 -23.82 -11.45 23.79
C LEU A 291 -24.94 -11.55 22.74
N GLN A 292 -24.62 -11.90 21.49
CA GLN A 292 -25.61 -12.04 20.42
C GLN A 292 -26.50 -13.27 20.58
N ILE A 293 -25.97 -14.38 21.07
CA ILE A 293 -26.71 -15.64 21.26
C ILE A 293 -27.32 -15.77 22.65
N GLY A 294 -26.95 -14.90 23.60
CA GLY A 294 -27.45 -14.93 24.99
C GLY A 294 -26.82 -16.02 25.85
N ASP A 295 -25.64 -16.50 25.49
CA ASP A 295 -24.90 -17.53 26.22
C ASP A 295 -23.45 -17.05 26.39
N SER A 296 -23.04 -16.75 27.62
CA SER A 296 -21.68 -16.32 27.94
C SER A 296 -20.72 -17.48 28.21
N GLN A 297 -21.21 -18.72 28.29
CA GLN A 297 -20.43 -19.92 28.60
C GLN A 297 -20.23 -20.82 27.37
N TRP A 298 -20.59 -20.34 26.18
CA TRP A 298 -20.54 -21.12 24.94
C TRP A 298 -19.12 -21.50 24.48
N PHE A 299 -18.09 -20.87 25.05
CA PHE A 299 -16.68 -21.18 24.82
C PHE A 299 -15.90 -21.26 26.15
N SER A 300 -14.75 -21.92 26.12
CA SER A 300 -13.82 -22.01 27.26
C SER A 300 -12.47 -21.35 26.93
N GLU A 301 -11.72 -20.98 27.96
CA GLU A 301 -10.34 -20.49 27.79
C GLU A 301 -9.44 -21.54 27.10
N ASP A 302 -9.60 -22.82 27.44
CA ASP A 302 -8.86 -23.92 26.80
C ASP A 302 -9.12 -24.00 25.29
N ALA A 303 -10.33 -23.65 24.84
CA ALA A 303 -10.64 -23.56 23.41
C ALA A 303 -9.83 -22.45 22.74
N ILE A 304 -9.71 -21.29 23.38
CA ILE A 304 -8.89 -20.18 22.88
C ILE A 304 -7.42 -20.59 22.82
N GLU A 305 -6.87 -21.18 23.89
CA GLU A 305 -5.49 -21.64 23.90
C GLU A 305 -5.21 -22.67 22.81
N THR A 306 -6.14 -23.61 22.58
CA THR A 306 -6.03 -24.60 21.51
C THR A 306 -5.93 -23.93 20.14
N LEU A 307 -6.79 -22.94 19.87
CA LEU A 307 -6.78 -22.19 18.60
C LEU A 307 -5.50 -21.36 18.42
N VAL A 308 -5.01 -20.74 19.50
CA VAL A 308 -3.77 -19.94 19.49
C VAL A 308 -2.55 -20.82 19.24
N GLN A 309 -2.48 -21.99 19.88
CA GLN A 309 -1.42 -22.97 19.61
C GLN A 309 -1.48 -23.48 18.17
N ALA A 310 -2.67 -23.81 17.67
CA ALA A 310 -2.87 -24.25 16.29
C ALA A 310 -2.47 -23.17 15.28
N ALA A 311 -2.63 -21.87 15.62
CA ALA A 311 -2.27 -20.77 14.74
C ALA A 311 -0.76 -20.64 14.50
N SER A 312 0.09 -21.11 15.43
CA SER A 312 1.56 -21.04 15.30
C SER A 312 2.08 -19.66 14.85
N GLY A 313 1.53 -18.59 15.43
CA GLY A 313 1.90 -17.21 15.09
C GLY A 313 1.26 -16.64 13.81
N GLN A 314 0.46 -17.42 13.07
CA GLN A 314 -0.25 -16.97 11.86
C GLN A 314 -1.64 -16.40 12.17
N PHE A 315 -1.76 -15.07 12.20
CA PHE A 315 -3.01 -14.36 12.48
C PHE A 315 -4.14 -14.68 11.49
N VAL A 316 -3.78 -15.00 10.25
CA VAL A 316 -4.75 -15.44 9.22
C VAL A 316 -5.56 -16.66 9.67
N TYR A 317 -4.97 -17.56 10.47
CA TYR A 317 -5.65 -18.73 10.98
C TYR A 317 -6.80 -18.33 11.91
N VAL A 318 -6.51 -17.56 12.98
CA VAL A 318 -7.54 -17.16 13.95
C VAL A 318 -8.62 -16.28 13.34
N ALA A 319 -8.27 -15.42 12.38
CA ALA A 319 -9.24 -14.62 11.63
C ALA A 319 -10.16 -15.49 10.75
N THR A 320 -9.60 -16.54 10.12
CA THR A 320 -10.37 -17.48 9.30
C THR A 320 -11.30 -18.34 10.16
N VAL A 321 -10.79 -18.84 11.30
CA VAL A 321 -11.58 -19.60 12.27
C VAL A 321 -12.73 -18.75 12.80
N TYR A 322 -12.46 -17.50 13.21
CA TYR A 322 -13.51 -16.58 13.63
C TYR A 322 -14.56 -16.39 12.54
N LYS A 323 -14.15 -16.10 11.29
CA LYS A 323 -15.07 -15.92 10.17
C LYS A 323 -15.94 -17.16 9.91
N TYR A 324 -15.36 -18.35 10.07
CA TYR A 324 -16.11 -19.59 9.99
C TYR A 324 -17.12 -19.70 11.15
N ILE A 325 -16.72 -19.46 12.39
CA ILE A 325 -17.59 -19.57 13.57
C ILE A 325 -18.71 -18.53 13.54
N SER A 326 -18.44 -17.30 13.09
CA SER A 326 -19.37 -16.17 13.07
C SER A 326 -20.38 -16.20 11.91
N GLU A 327 -20.50 -17.30 11.18
CA GLU A 327 -21.44 -17.42 10.06
C GLU A 327 -22.88 -17.39 10.57
N ARG A 328 -23.68 -16.47 10.04
CA ARG A 328 -25.02 -16.11 10.57
C ARG A 328 -26.03 -17.25 10.53
N ARG A 329 -25.80 -18.27 9.70
CA ARG A 329 -26.74 -19.37 9.44
C ARG A 329 -26.34 -20.67 10.13
N SER A 330 -25.49 -20.62 11.14
CA SER A 330 -25.01 -21.83 11.82
C SER A 330 -24.78 -21.58 13.31
N SER A 331 -24.77 -22.66 14.09
CA SER A 331 -24.46 -22.60 15.51
C SER A 331 -22.96 -22.30 15.71
N PRO A 332 -22.59 -21.22 16.41
CA PRO A 332 -21.19 -20.92 16.73
C PRO A 332 -20.54 -22.03 17.56
N ALA A 333 -21.29 -22.60 18.51
CA ALA A 333 -20.81 -23.68 19.37
C ALA A 333 -20.49 -24.95 18.58
N GLU A 334 -21.37 -25.36 17.65
CA GLU A 334 -21.12 -26.53 16.79
C GLU A 334 -19.89 -26.30 15.90
N ARG A 335 -19.76 -25.11 15.31
CA ARG A 335 -18.60 -24.77 14.46
C ARG A 335 -17.31 -24.70 15.25
N LEU A 336 -17.33 -24.17 16.46
CA LEU A 336 -16.18 -24.18 17.36
C LEU A 336 -15.74 -25.62 17.65
N GLN A 337 -16.68 -26.52 17.98
CA GLN A 337 -16.36 -27.94 18.19
C GLN A 337 -15.78 -28.61 16.94
N VAL A 338 -16.30 -28.30 15.75
CA VAL A 338 -15.73 -28.79 14.48
C VAL A 338 -14.27 -28.37 14.33
N VAL A 339 -13.94 -27.11 14.61
CA VAL A 339 -12.55 -26.62 14.50
C VAL A 339 -11.64 -27.27 15.55
N LEU A 340 -12.10 -27.39 16.80
CA LEU A 340 -11.30 -27.97 17.89
C LEU A 340 -11.04 -29.47 17.73
N THR A 341 -12.00 -30.20 17.16
CA THR A 341 -11.90 -31.66 16.93
C THR A 341 -11.30 -32.01 15.57
N TRP A 342 -10.99 -31.00 14.74
CA TRP A 342 -10.39 -31.23 13.43
C TRP A 342 -8.96 -31.77 13.59
N THR A 343 -8.80 -33.08 13.38
CA THR A 343 -7.49 -33.70 13.18
C THR A 343 -7.18 -33.77 11.69
N PRO A 344 -6.05 -33.26 11.20
CA PRO A 344 -5.63 -33.49 9.83
C PRO A 344 -5.57 -35.00 9.57
N HIS A 345 -6.29 -35.50 8.57
CA HIS A 345 -6.13 -36.89 8.15
C HIS A 345 -4.67 -37.10 7.73
N LYS A 346 -3.97 -38.00 8.43
CA LYS A 346 -2.61 -38.41 8.06
C LYS A 346 -2.65 -39.08 6.69
N GLY A 347 -2.35 -38.32 5.64
CA GLY A 347 -2.14 -38.88 4.30
C GLY A 347 -2.54 -37.94 3.17
N GLN A 348 -1.61 -37.03 2.83
CA GLN A 348 -1.21 -36.65 1.47
C GLN A 348 -0.32 -35.40 1.58
N VAL A 349 1.00 -35.67 1.71
CA VAL A 349 2.07 -34.74 1.34
C VAL A 349 2.49 -35.10 -0.08
#